data_AF-A0A1F2KDW2-F1
#
_entry.id   AF-A0A1F2KDW2-F1
#
_cell.length_a   1.000
_cell.length_b   1.000
_cell.length_c   1.000
_cell.angle_alpha   90.00
_cell.angle_beta   90.00
_cell.angle_gamma   90.00
#
_symmetry.space_group_name_H-M   'P 1'
#
loop_
_entity.id
_entity.type
_entity.pdbx_description
1 polymer ?
#
loop_
_entity_poly.entity_id
_entity_poly.type
_entity_poly.pdbx_seq_one_letter_code
_entity_poly.pdbx_strand_id
1 'polypeptide(L)'
;MNIRIIIATLITAFTATSCSKDRPEPEVQLTKQDSQVVKLSANAAFTTMLSNLTTESKSIGFEAGYFLYPSDSQTFRYERVEGKKGEPFISLQPKGQIGGVVHCHYNNLFPSYSGSDIKAIFELYIDEHLNDYNSFFCGVVSYTGRGYLLLIEDLGKFLAFSETNFTERERFRNFELSYFNKQRAHKDSGFESSYEIALAELLSGSGLALYKSNVPFLQWVKLSFENGATREDKLNK
;
A
#
# COMPACT_ATOMS: atom_id res chain seq x y z
N MET A 1 48.44 -41.96 -42.13
CA MET A 1 47.87 -40.91 -41.28
C MET A 1 46.37 -41.13 -41.22
N ASN A 2 45.89 -41.53 -40.04
CA ASN A 2 44.52 -41.49 -39.48
C ASN A 2 43.60 -40.41 -40.11
N ILE A 3 42.26 -40.46 -40.24
CA ILE A 3 41.20 -41.23 -39.57
C ILE A 3 39.83 -40.84 -40.22
N ARG A 4 38.91 -41.81 -40.30
CA ARG A 4 37.43 -41.78 -40.14
C ARG A 4 36.48 -40.93 -41.02
N ILE A 5 35.56 -41.69 -41.62
CA ILE A 5 34.18 -41.35 -42.01
C ILE A 5 33.34 -41.06 -40.75
N ILE A 6 32.51 -40.00 -40.77
CA ILE A 6 31.34 -39.87 -39.89
C ILE A 6 30.15 -39.34 -40.71
N ILE A 7 29.10 -40.17 -40.74
CA ILE A 7 27.76 -39.87 -41.24
C ILE A 7 27.00 -39.14 -40.11
N ALA A 8 26.39 -38.00 -40.40
CA ALA A 8 25.46 -37.33 -39.47
C ALA A 8 24.05 -37.34 -40.06
N THR A 9 23.20 -38.19 -39.48
CA THR A 9 21.77 -38.27 -39.72
C THR A 9 21.07 -37.11 -39.01
N LEU A 10 20.36 -36.26 -39.76
CA LEU A 10 19.51 -35.22 -39.20
C LEU A 10 18.20 -35.85 -38.71
N ILE A 11 17.97 -35.86 -37.40
CA ILE A 11 16.68 -36.19 -36.79
C ILE A 11 16.03 -34.87 -36.37
N THR A 12 15.04 -34.42 -37.12
CA THR A 12 14.17 -33.30 -36.73
C THR A 12 13.12 -33.82 -35.74
N ALA A 13 13.37 -33.65 -34.45
CA ALA A 13 12.35 -33.86 -33.41
C ALA A 13 11.57 -32.55 -33.22
N PHE A 14 10.34 -32.51 -33.72
CA PHE A 14 9.35 -31.51 -33.31
C PHE A 14 8.91 -31.84 -31.88
N THR A 15 9.42 -31.11 -30.89
CA THR A 15 8.84 -31.12 -29.55
C THR A 15 7.59 -30.25 -29.57
N ALA A 16 6.42 -30.89 -29.62
CA ALA A 16 5.16 -30.24 -29.33
C ALA A 16 5.20 -29.72 -27.88
N THR A 17 5.16 -28.40 -27.70
CA THR A 17 4.92 -27.77 -26.41
C THR A 17 3.50 -28.11 -25.97
N SER A 18 3.37 -29.17 -25.19
CA SER A 18 2.16 -29.49 -24.44
C SER A 18 1.88 -28.36 -23.45
N CYS A 19 0.85 -27.56 -23.72
CA CYS A 19 0.21 -26.71 -22.71
C CYS A 19 -0.47 -27.63 -21.68
N SER A 20 0.30 -28.03 -20.68
CA SER A 20 -0.21 -28.72 -19.49
C SER A 20 -1.14 -27.78 -18.72
N LYS A 21 -2.45 -27.91 -18.94
CA LYS A 21 -3.53 -27.24 -18.19
C LYS A 21 -3.66 -27.71 -16.73
N ASP A 22 -2.87 -28.69 -16.30
CA ASP A 22 -3.04 -29.39 -15.02
C ASP A 22 -1.94 -29.11 -13.99
N ARG A 23 -1.14 -28.05 -14.16
CA ARG A 23 -0.28 -27.59 -13.05
C ARG A 23 -1.11 -26.68 -12.15
N PRO A 24 -1.45 -27.09 -10.92
CA PRO A 24 -2.05 -26.17 -9.97
C PRO A 24 -1.12 -24.98 -9.81
N GLU A 25 -1.69 -23.78 -9.92
CA GLU A 25 -0.97 -22.55 -9.67
C GLU A 25 -0.34 -22.63 -8.27
N PRO A 26 0.96 -22.33 -8.12
CA PRO A 26 1.64 -22.45 -6.83
C PRO A 26 0.88 -21.64 -5.78
N GLU A 27 0.64 -22.26 -4.63
CA GLU A 27 -0.06 -21.63 -3.52
C GLU A 27 0.75 -20.43 -3.03
N VAL A 28 0.15 -19.23 -3.11
CA VAL A 28 0.80 -17.99 -2.66
C VAL A 28 0.85 -18.03 -1.13
N GLN A 29 2.06 -18.13 -0.58
CA GLN A 29 2.26 -18.07 0.86
C GLN A 29 2.05 -16.64 1.35
N LEU A 30 0.99 -16.42 2.13
CA LEU A 30 0.67 -15.11 2.71
C LEU A 30 1.71 -14.72 3.77
N THR A 31 2.15 -13.46 3.73
CA THR A 31 2.93 -12.83 4.80
C THR A 31 2.05 -12.52 6.03
N LYS A 32 2.67 -12.06 7.11
CA LYS A 32 1.93 -11.60 8.30
C LYS A 32 1.05 -10.40 7.98
N GLN A 33 1.57 -9.48 7.15
CA GLN A 33 0.87 -8.27 6.72
C GLN A 33 -0.30 -8.62 5.78
N ASP A 34 -0.11 -9.57 4.87
CA ASP A 34 -1.21 -10.08 4.04
C ASP A 34 -2.33 -10.66 4.91
N SER A 35 -1.96 -11.47 5.91
CA SER A 35 -2.92 -12.05 6.86
C SER A 35 -3.66 -10.97 7.67
N GLN A 36 -2.98 -9.87 8.02
CA GLN A 36 -3.59 -8.74 8.71
C GLN A 36 -4.60 -8.02 7.81
N VAL A 37 -4.27 -7.78 6.53
CA VAL A 37 -5.20 -7.17 5.57
C VAL A 37 -6.42 -8.06 5.34
N VAL A 38 -6.25 -9.38 5.27
CA VAL A 38 -7.37 -10.33 5.19
C VAL A 38 -8.29 -10.20 6.41
N LYS A 39 -7.74 -10.14 7.63
CA LYS A 39 -8.53 -9.93 8.85
C LYS A 39 -9.29 -8.60 8.85
N LEU A 40 -8.64 -7.52 8.42
CA LEU A 40 -9.27 -6.21 8.29
C LEU A 40 -10.44 -6.25 7.29
N SER A 41 -10.26 -6.91 6.14
CA SER A 41 -11.30 -7.04 5.11
C SER A 41 -12.52 -7.86 5.56
N ALA A 42 -12.31 -8.81 6.48
CA ALA A 42 -13.38 -9.61 7.08
C ALA A 42 -14.09 -8.88 8.24
N ASN A 43 -13.52 -7.78 8.75
CA ASN A 43 -14.11 -7.01 9.84
C ASN A 43 -15.17 -6.04 9.30
N ALA A 44 -16.44 -6.38 9.49
CA ALA A 44 -17.57 -5.59 9.02
C ALA A 44 -17.59 -4.15 9.57
N ALA A 45 -17.15 -3.93 10.82
CA ALA A 45 -17.08 -2.59 11.39
C ALA A 45 -16.01 -1.73 10.69
N PHE A 46 -14.87 -2.34 10.36
CA PHE A 46 -13.78 -1.68 9.64
C PHE A 46 -14.19 -1.30 8.21
N THR A 47 -14.75 -2.23 7.43
CA THR A 47 -15.17 -1.97 6.04
C THR A 47 -16.33 -0.99 5.95
N THR A 48 -17.26 -1.03 6.92
CA THR A 48 -18.33 -0.03 7.07
C THR A 48 -17.74 1.36 7.37
N MET A 49 -16.77 1.45 8.28
CA MET A 49 -16.09 2.71 8.60
C MET A 49 -15.41 3.31 7.36
N LEU A 50 -14.66 2.52 6.58
CA LEU A 50 -14.03 2.99 5.34
C LEU A 50 -15.06 3.47 4.31
N SER A 51 -16.20 2.78 4.20
CA SER A 51 -17.30 3.14 3.28
C SER A 51 -17.98 4.46 3.69
N ASN A 52 -18.19 4.65 4.99
CA ASN A 52 -18.73 5.90 5.52
C ASN A 52 -17.77 7.07 5.29
N LEU A 53 -16.48 6.86 5.57
CA LEU A 53 -15.44 7.87 5.39
C LEU A 53 -15.28 8.25 3.90
N THR A 54 -15.35 7.27 3.00
CA THR A 54 -15.41 7.48 1.55
C THR A 54 -16.62 8.32 1.15
N THR A 55 -17.81 8.00 1.68
CA THR A 55 -19.03 8.74 1.37
C THR A 55 -18.95 10.18 1.85
N GLU A 56 -18.43 10.39 3.06
CA GLU A 56 -18.24 11.70 3.65
C GLU A 56 -17.29 12.57 2.83
N SER A 57 -16.15 12.01 2.40
CA SER A 57 -15.10 12.69 1.61
C SER A 57 -15.59 13.33 0.31
N LYS A 58 -16.74 12.90 -0.22
CA LYS A 58 -17.39 13.48 -1.41
C LYS A 58 -18.08 14.82 -1.13
N SER A 59 -18.36 15.11 0.14
CA SER A 59 -19.20 16.25 0.56
C SER A 59 -18.49 17.23 1.50
N ILE A 60 -17.43 16.78 2.17
CA ILE A 60 -16.63 17.64 3.06
C ILE A 60 -15.51 18.34 2.28
N GLY A 61 -15.01 19.44 2.85
CA GLY A 61 -13.88 20.20 2.32
C GLY A 61 -12.70 20.22 3.29
N PHE A 62 -12.54 19.15 4.08
CA PHE A 62 -11.46 18.93 5.04
C PHE A 62 -11.15 17.42 5.07
N GLU A 63 -10.00 17.04 5.60
CA GLU A 63 -9.70 15.64 5.86
C GLU A 63 -10.31 15.20 7.19
N ALA A 64 -10.87 13.99 7.23
CA ALA A 64 -11.37 13.39 8.45
C ALA A 64 -10.83 11.97 8.56
N GLY A 65 -10.83 11.43 9.77
CA GLY A 65 -10.28 10.11 10.01
C GLY A 65 -10.61 9.55 11.38
N TYR A 66 -9.96 8.44 11.70
CA TYR A 66 -10.07 7.77 12.98
C TYR A 66 -8.70 7.25 13.43
N PHE A 67 -8.43 7.41 14.73
CA PHE A 67 -7.48 6.57 15.43
C PHE A 67 -8.17 5.28 15.85
N LEU A 68 -7.51 4.15 15.63
CA LEU A 68 -8.03 2.83 15.95
C LEU A 68 -7.27 2.30 17.16
N TYR A 69 -7.87 2.41 18.34
CA TYR A 69 -7.31 1.87 19.56
C TYR A 69 -7.65 0.38 19.66
N PRO A 70 -6.66 -0.50 19.91
CA PRO A 70 -6.93 -1.92 20.12
C PRO A 70 -7.94 -2.12 21.24
N SER A 71 -8.88 -3.03 21.03
CA SER A 71 -9.80 -3.53 22.04
C SER A 71 -9.75 -5.06 22.02
N ASP A 72 -10.43 -5.70 22.97
CA ASP A 72 -10.47 -7.16 23.04
C ASP A 72 -11.00 -7.76 21.72
N SER A 73 -10.54 -8.97 21.39
CA SER A 73 -11.06 -9.78 20.27
C SER A 73 -10.94 -9.14 18.87
N GLN A 74 -9.81 -8.48 18.54
CA GLN A 74 -9.55 -7.89 17.20
C GLN A 74 -10.58 -6.82 16.79
N THR A 75 -11.21 -6.18 17.77
CA THR A 75 -12.06 -5.02 17.55
C THR A 75 -11.28 -3.74 17.84
N PHE A 76 -11.74 -2.63 17.27
CA PHE A 76 -11.14 -1.31 17.49
C PHE A 76 -12.15 -0.39 18.16
N ARG A 77 -11.68 0.41 19.11
CA ARG A 77 -12.37 1.64 19.50
C ARG A 77 -11.92 2.74 18.54
N TYR A 78 -12.89 3.30 17.82
CA TYR A 78 -12.65 4.36 16.84
C TYR A 78 -12.76 5.73 17.52
N GLU A 79 -11.70 6.53 17.46
CA GLU A 79 -11.71 7.92 17.91
C GLU A 79 -11.58 8.85 16.71
N ARG A 80 -12.62 9.64 16.45
CA ARG A 80 -12.68 10.57 15.32
C ARG A 80 -11.59 11.64 15.43
N VAL A 81 -10.98 11.96 14.30
CA VAL A 81 -10.09 13.12 14.13
C VAL A 81 -10.49 13.88 12.88
N GLU A 82 -10.43 15.21 12.93
CA GLU A 82 -10.85 16.08 11.83
C GLU A 82 -9.81 17.19 11.63
N GLY A 83 -9.55 17.51 10.37
CA GLY A 83 -8.78 18.66 9.94
C GLY A 83 -9.63 19.91 9.90
N LYS A 84 -9.07 20.98 9.32
CA LYS A 84 -9.80 22.23 9.10
C LYS A 84 -10.25 22.33 7.65
N LYS A 85 -11.36 23.03 7.44
CA LYS A 85 -11.89 23.30 6.10
C LYS A 85 -10.84 24.04 5.25
N GLY A 86 -10.51 23.45 4.10
CA GLY A 86 -9.52 23.95 3.15
C GLY A 86 -8.08 23.57 3.46
N GLU A 87 -7.81 22.88 4.57
CA GLU A 87 -6.47 22.40 4.92
C GLU A 87 -6.36 20.90 4.59
N PRO A 88 -5.39 20.49 3.76
CA PRO A 88 -5.19 19.10 3.36
C PRO A 88 -4.34 18.33 4.38
N PHE A 89 -4.75 18.37 5.65
CA PHE A 89 -4.11 17.56 6.69
C PHE A 89 -5.03 17.34 7.90
N ILE A 90 -4.76 16.26 8.64
CA ILE A 90 -5.20 16.02 10.01
C ILE A 90 -4.01 15.97 10.97
N SER A 91 -4.23 16.34 12.23
CA SER A 91 -3.20 16.21 13.27
C SER A 91 -3.16 14.78 13.80
N LEU A 92 -2.02 14.09 13.66
CA LEU A 92 -1.83 12.73 14.18
C LEU A 92 -1.27 12.74 15.60
N GLN A 93 -2.12 13.08 16.57
CA GLN A 93 -1.76 13.11 18.00
C GLN A 93 -2.69 12.20 18.83
N PRO A 94 -2.54 10.87 18.74
CA PRO A 94 -3.34 9.95 19.53
C PRO A 94 -3.00 10.07 21.03
N LYS A 95 -3.98 9.79 21.91
CA LYS A 95 -3.82 9.87 23.38
C LYS A 95 -3.10 8.66 23.98
N GLY A 96 -2.51 7.80 23.16
CA GLY A 96 -1.90 6.55 23.56
C GLY A 96 -1.49 5.73 22.34
N GLN A 97 -1.27 4.44 22.57
CA GLN A 97 -0.89 3.52 21.50
C GLN A 97 -2.09 3.12 20.64
N ILE A 98 -1.91 3.15 19.32
CA ILE A 98 -2.93 2.82 18.32
C ILE A 98 -2.52 1.58 17.51
N GLY A 99 -3.51 0.81 17.09
CA GLY A 99 -3.35 -0.30 16.16
C GLY A 99 -3.47 0.13 14.70
N GLY A 100 -3.96 1.35 14.46
CA GLY A 100 -3.98 1.93 13.14
C GLY A 100 -4.51 3.36 13.13
N VAL A 101 -4.31 4.02 11.99
CA VAL A 101 -4.90 5.32 11.67
C VAL A 101 -5.50 5.23 10.28
N VAL A 102 -6.66 5.85 10.08
CA VAL A 102 -7.29 5.95 8.76
C VAL A 102 -7.78 7.36 8.54
N HIS A 103 -7.63 7.90 7.33
CA HIS A 103 -8.20 9.19 6.96
C HIS A 103 -8.73 9.20 5.53
N CYS A 104 -9.42 10.28 5.16
CA CYS A 104 -9.83 10.51 3.78
C CYS A 104 -9.18 11.73 3.16
N HIS A 105 -8.97 11.62 1.85
CA HIS A 105 -8.69 12.73 0.97
C HIS A 105 -10.00 13.17 0.29
N TYR A 106 -10.42 14.41 0.58
CA TYR A 106 -11.56 15.03 -0.09
C TYR A 106 -11.23 15.41 -1.54
N ASN A 107 -12.21 15.92 -2.28
CA ASN A 107 -12.06 16.22 -3.70
C ASN A 107 -10.86 17.16 -4.00
N ASN A 108 -10.15 16.88 -5.11
CA ASN A 108 -8.93 17.57 -5.59
C ASN A 108 -7.66 17.34 -4.77
N LEU A 109 -7.66 16.44 -3.78
CA LEU A 109 -6.45 15.97 -3.12
C LEU A 109 -5.84 14.76 -3.84
N PHE A 110 -4.76 14.21 -3.28
CA PHE A 110 -4.07 13.05 -3.84
C PHE A 110 -5.02 11.84 -3.80
N PRO A 111 -5.06 11.01 -4.85
CA PRO A 111 -5.95 9.84 -4.87
C PRO A 111 -5.48 8.72 -3.93
N SER A 112 -4.24 8.78 -3.44
CA SER A 112 -3.60 7.87 -2.50
C SER A 112 -2.73 8.68 -1.52
N TYR A 113 -1.72 8.07 -0.89
CA TYR A 113 -0.85 8.75 0.07
C TYR A 113 -0.04 9.90 -0.56
N SER A 114 0.12 10.98 0.22
CA SER A 114 1.16 11.99 0.08
C SER A 114 2.46 11.56 0.76
N GLY A 115 3.55 12.31 0.56
CA GLY A 115 4.80 12.05 1.29
C GLY A 115 4.67 12.30 2.79
N SER A 116 3.87 13.30 3.18
CA SER A 116 3.57 13.61 4.58
C SER A 116 2.86 12.47 5.29
N ASP A 117 1.93 11.78 4.62
CA ASP A 117 1.24 10.62 5.22
C ASP A 117 2.22 9.48 5.55
N ILE A 118 3.19 9.24 4.67
CA ILE A 118 4.20 8.19 4.86
C ILE A 118 5.15 8.59 6.00
N LYS A 119 5.60 9.86 6.02
CA LYS A 119 6.43 10.39 7.10
C LYS A 119 5.71 10.32 8.45
N ALA A 120 4.40 10.53 8.48
CA ALA A 120 3.63 10.46 9.71
C ALA A 120 3.62 9.05 10.34
N ILE A 121 3.75 7.97 9.55
CA ILE A 121 3.93 6.61 10.07
C ILE A 121 5.25 6.49 10.86
N PHE A 122 6.32 7.10 10.34
CA PHE A 122 7.61 7.13 11.01
C PHE A 122 7.56 7.98 12.29
N GLU A 123 6.88 9.14 12.25
CA GLU A 123 6.68 10.00 13.42
C GLU A 123 5.91 9.26 14.53
N LEU A 124 4.81 8.57 14.19
CA LEU A 124 4.07 7.74 15.15
C LEU A 124 4.92 6.61 15.74
N TYR A 125 5.88 6.06 14.98
CA TYR A 125 6.81 5.05 15.49
C TYR A 125 7.80 5.63 16.49
N ILE A 126 8.48 6.73 16.17
CA ILE A 126 9.49 7.33 17.05
C ILE A 126 8.87 7.99 18.30
N ASP A 127 7.62 8.42 18.21
CA ASP A 127 6.86 8.97 19.34
C ASP A 127 6.17 7.86 20.17
N GLU A 128 6.49 6.58 19.92
CA GLU A 128 6.00 5.41 20.65
C GLU A 128 4.47 5.25 20.64
N HIS A 129 3.80 5.79 19.62
CA HIS A 129 2.34 5.71 19.44
C HIS A 129 1.87 4.42 18.75
N LEU A 130 2.76 3.57 18.25
CA LEU A 130 2.36 2.28 17.68
C LEU A 130 2.23 1.23 18.77
N ASN A 131 1.06 0.58 18.86
CA ASN A 131 0.84 -0.52 19.80
C ASN A 131 1.69 -1.76 19.44
N ASP A 132 1.70 -2.13 18.16
CA ASP A 132 2.54 -3.19 17.62
C ASP A 132 2.80 -2.90 16.15
N TYR A 133 4.05 -2.66 15.78
CA TYR A 133 4.42 -2.32 14.40
C TYR A 133 4.11 -3.47 13.41
N ASN A 134 4.05 -4.73 13.85
CA ASN A 134 3.76 -5.86 12.96
C ASN A 134 2.29 -5.92 12.52
N SER A 135 1.39 -5.34 13.32
CA SER A 135 -0.05 -5.31 13.06
C SER A 135 -0.58 -3.90 12.78
N PHE A 136 0.25 -2.87 12.99
CA PHE A 136 -0.08 -1.49 12.65
C PHE A 136 -0.36 -1.32 11.16
N PHE A 137 -1.36 -0.50 10.86
CA PHE A 137 -1.68 -0.07 9.51
C PHE A 137 -2.04 1.42 9.48
N CYS A 138 -1.65 2.09 8.41
CA CYS A 138 -2.15 3.40 8.04
C CYS A 138 -3.08 3.21 6.83
N GLY A 139 -4.27 3.81 6.83
CA GLY A 139 -5.22 3.71 5.73
C GLY A 139 -5.61 5.07 5.17
N VAL A 140 -5.81 5.15 3.86
CA VAL A 140 -6.38 6.34 3.23
C VAL A 140 -7.49 5.94 2.27
N VAL A 141 -8.60 6.67 2.28
CA VAL A 141 -9.68 6.53 1.29
C VAL A 141 -9.84 7.81 0.47
N SER A 142 -10.12 7.65 -0.81
CA SER A 142 -10.37 8.77 -1.72
C SER A 142 -11.87 8.96 -1.95
N TYR A 143 -12.25 10.18 -2.33
CA TYR A 143 -13.61 10.50 -2.78
C TYR A 143 -14.08 9.67 -3.99
N THR A 144 -13.16 9.07 -4.76
CA THR A 144 -13.47 8.20 -5.90
C THR A 144 -13.85 6.77 -5.48
N GLY A 145 -13.71 6.41 -4.20
CA GLY A 145 -14.04 5.09 -3.69
C GLY A 145 -12.88 4.10 -3.74
N ARG A 146 -11.65 4.58 -3.88
CA ARG A 146 -10.43 3.79 -3.66
C ARG A 146 -10.04 3.83 -2.19
N GLY A 147 -9.46 2.76 -1.71
CA GLY A 147 -8.88 2.67 -0.38
C GLY A 147 -7.50 2.04 -0.46
N TYR A 148 -6.58 2.51 0.35
CA TYR A 148 -5.23 1.99 0.44
C TYR A 148 -4.87 1.68 1.89
N LEU A 149 -3.98 0.72 2.07
CA LEU A 149 -3.35 0.42 3.35
C LEU A 149 -1.83 0.39 3.16
N LEU A 150 -1.11 0.97 4.11
CA LEU A 150 0.33 0.81 4.31
C LEU A 150 0.57 0.06 5.61
N LEU A 151 1.36 -1.01 5.52
CA LEU A 151 1.80 -1.80 6.67
C LEU A 151 3.32 -1.92 6.66
N ILE A 152 3.94 -2.04 7.84
CA ILE A 152 5.37 -2.29 7.98
C ILE A 152 5.61 -3.80 7.83
N GLU A 153 6.24 -4.20 6.73
CA GLU A 153 6.61 -5.59 6.44
C GLU A 153 7.99 -5.96 7.01
N ASP A 154 8.92 -5.01 6.97
CA ASP A 154 10.30 -5.16 7.47
C ASP A 154 10.70 -3.88 8.22
N LEU A 155 10.74 -3.97 9.55
CA LEU A 155 11.05 -2.82 10.40
C LEU A 155 12.46 -2.27 10.13
N GLY A 156 13.45 -3.14 9.91
CA GLY A 156 14.82 -2.69 9.67
C GLY A 156 14.94 -1.88 8.38
N LYS A 157 14.31 -2.35 7.31
CA LYS A 157 14.24 -1.60 6.04
C LYS A 157 13.43 -0.32 6.17
N PHE A 158 12.31 -0.36 6.90
CA PHE A 158 11.47 0.82 7.13
C PHE A 158 12.23 1.93 7.87
N LEU A 159 13.00 1.58 8.90
CA LEU A 159 13.82 2.55 9.61
C LEU A 159 14.96 3.10 8.74
N ALA A 160 15.64 2.25 7.96
CA ALA A 160 16.69 2.71 7.04
C ALA A 160 16.14 3.64 5.94
N PHE A 161 14.98 3.30 5.38
CA PHE A 161 14.25 4.15 4.43
C PHE A 161 13.86 5.48 5.07
N SER A 162 13.34 5.46 6.29
CA SER A 162 12.89 6.67 6.98
C SER A 162 14.05 7.58 7.37
N GLU A 163 15.17 7.03 7.83
CA GLU A 163 16.40 7.79 8.12
C GLU A 163 16.95 8.49 6.87
N THR A 164 16.85 7.83 5.72
CA THR A 164 17.31 8.37 4.44
C THR A 164 16.44 9.53 3.95
N ASN A 165 15.14 9.52 4.27
CA ASN A 165 14.17 10.42 3.63
C ASN A 165 13.54 11.45 4.57
N PHE A 166 13.41 11.20 5.87
CA PHE A 166 12.47 11.93 6.74
C PHE A 166 13.11 12.74 7.87
N THR A 167 14.36 12.47 8.25
CA THR A 167 15.00 13.08 9.42
C THR A 167 15.42 14.53 9.23
N GLU A 168 15.69 14.93 7.98
CA GLU A 168 16.06 16.30 7.63
C GLU A 168 15.04 16.91 6.67
N ARG A 169 14.75 18.20 6.85
CA ARG A 169 13.80 18.93 6.01
C ARG A 169 14.15 18.87 4.52
N GLU A 170 15.44 18.94 4.18
CA GLU A 170 15.89 18.86 2.79
C GLU A 170 15.71 17.47 2.18
N ARG A 171 16.02 16.41 2.95
CA ARG A 171 15.77 15.02 2.53
C ARG A 171 14.29 14.78 2.27
N PHE A 172 13.43 15.26 3.16
CA PHE A 172 11.98 15.11 2.99
C PHE A 172 11.48 15.86 1.76
N ARG A 173 11.95 17.09 1.54
CA ARG A 173 11.64 17.83 0.32
C ARG A 173 12.09 17.09 -0.95
N ASN A 174 13.29 16.48 -0.92
CA ASN A 174 13.80 15.69 -2.05
C ASN A 174 12.96 14.43 -2.30
N PHE A 175 12.49 13.78 -1.23
CA PHE A 175 11.55 12.68 -1.32
C PHE A 175 10.23 13.09 -1.99
N GLU A 176 9.61 14.19 -1.55
CA GLU A 176 8.37 14.71 -2.16
C GLU A 176 8.57 15.11 -3.63
N LEU A 177 9.70 15.75 -3.95
CA LEU A 177 10.04 16.11 -5.33
C LEU A 177 10.24 14.85 -6.20
N SER A 178 10.89 13.82 -5.67
CA SER A 178 11.05 12.53 -6.34
C SER A 178 9.68 11.90 -6.64
N TYR A 179 8.77 11.90 -5.67
CA TYR A 179 7.41 11.40 -5.85
C TYR A 179 6.68 12.14 -6.97
N PHE A 180 6.68 13.47 -6.91
CA PHE A 180 6.03 14.29 -7.93
C PHE A 180 6.61 14.09 -9.33
N ASN A 181 7.95 13.97 -9.45
CA ASN A 181 8.60 13.72 -10.72
C ASN A 181 8.25 12.35 -11.30
N LYS A 182 8.18 11.31 -10.45
CA LYS A 182 7.74 9.96 -10.86
C LYS A 182 6.29 9.97 -11.30
N GLN A 183 5.40 10.60 -10.53
CA GLN A 183 3.99 10.74 -10.90
C GLN A 183 3.85 11.42 -12.27
N ARG A 184 4.60 12.50 -12.52
CA ARG A 184 4.60 13.18 -13.81
C ARG A 184 5.12 12.32 -14.96
N ALA A 185 6.11 11.47 -14.72
CA ALA A 185 6.62 10.52 -15.71
C ALA A 185 5.56 9.48 -16.11
N HIS A 186 4.61 9.18 -15.21
CA HIS A 186 3.54 8.23 -15.43
C HIS A 186 2.16 8.86 -15.71
N LYS A 187 2.09 10.18 -15.97
CA LYS A 187 0.81 10.90 -16.14
C LYS A 187 -0.12 10.30 -17.22
N ASP A 188 0.46 9.69 -18.25
CA ASP A 188 -0.29 9.13 -19.38
C ASP A 188 -0.99 7.80 -19.03
N SER A 189 -0.70 7.22 -17.86
CA SER A 189 -1.42 6.04 -17.31
C SER A 189 -2.79 6.36 -16.71
N GLY A 190 -3.14 7.65 -16.61
CA GLY A 190 -4.34 8.14 -15.95
C GLY A 190 -4.05 8.72 -14.56
N PHE A 191 -4.99 9.53 -14.04
CA PHE A 191 -4.80 10.27 -12.79
C PHE A 191 -4.44 9.33 -11.62
N GLU A 192 -5.32 8.40 -11.24
CA GLU A 192 -5.07 7.47 -10.12
C GLU A 192 -3.85 6.59 -10.36
N SER A 193 -3.78 5.92 -11.51
CA SER A 193 -2.70 5.01 -11.88
C SER A 193 -1.31 5.67 -11.80
N SER A 194 -1.19 6.94 -12.19
CA SER A 194 0.09 7.65 -12.15
C SER A 194 0.64 7.81 -10.73
N TYR A 195 -0.25 8.03 -9.75
CA TYR A 195 0.13 8.08 -8.33
C TYR A 195 0.42 6.69 -7.79
N GLU A 196 -0.37 5.68 -8.15
CA GLU A 196 -0.15 4.29 -7.72
C GLU A 196 1.21 3.76 -8.17
N ILE A 197 1.58 3.97 -9.44
CA ILE A 197 2.87 3.55 -9.99
C ILE A 197 4.02 4.28 -9.30
N ALA A 198 3.92 5.60 -9.19
CA ALA A 198 4.97 6.40 -8.55
C ALA A 198 5.17 6.06 -7.07
N LEU A 199 4.08 5.80 -6.35
CA LEU A 199 4.12 5.39 -4.95
C LEU A 199 4.72 3.98 -4.81
N ALA A 200 4.25 3.01 -5.60
CA ALA A 200 4.79 1.64 -5.56
C ALA A 200 6.29 1.60 -5.90
N GLU A 201 6.72 2.42 -6.87
CA GLU A 201 8.14 2.54 -7.21
C GLU A 201 8.94 3.12 -6.04
N LEU A 202 8.48 4.21 -5.41
CA LEU A 202 9.17 4.82 -4.27
C LEU A 202 9.27 3.91 -3.06
N LEU A 203 8.23 3.10 -2.82
CA LEU A 203 8.17 2.18 -1.69
C LEU A 203 8.93 0.87 -1.96
N SER A 204 9.41 0.63 -3.17
CA SER A 204 10.16 -0.57 -3.49
C SER A 204 11.42 -0.71 -2.62
N GLY A 205 11.50 -1.79 -1.84
CA GLY A 205 12.59 -2.02 -0.90
C GLY A 205 12.54 -1.19 0.39
N SER A 206 11.50 -0.37 0.59
CA SER A 206 11.36 0.47 1.79
C SER A 206 11.02 -0.31 3.06
N GLY A 207 10.58 -1.56 2.95
CA GLY A 207 10.01 -2.30 4.09
C GLY A 207 8.55 -1.99 4.38
N LEU A 208 7.91 -1.12 3.58
CA LEU A 208 6.47 -0.92 3.58
C LEU A 208 5.79 -1.78 2.51
N ALA A 209 4.62 -2.33 2.84
CA ALA A 209 3.74 -3.01 1.91
C ALA A 209 2.51 -2.13 1.62
N LEU A 210 2.23 -1.91 0.33
CA LEU A 210 1.09 -1.14 -0.15
C LEU A 210 -0.03 -2.07 -0.62
N TYR A 211 -1.25 -1.81 -0.16
CA TYR A 211 -2.43 -2.53 -0.58
C TYR A 211 -3.47 -1.57 -1.14
N LYS A 212 -4.27 -2.05 -2.07
CA LYS A 212 -5.35 -1.29 -2.72
C LYS A 212 -6.65 -2.09 -2.67
N SER A 213 -7.74 -1.36 -2.51
CA SER A 213 -9.10 -1.88 -2.59
C SER A 213 -10.07 -0.82 -3.09
N ASN A 214 -11.30 -1.25 -3.36
CA ASN A 214 -12.41 -0.43 -3.78
C ASN A 214 -13.58 -0.69 -2.86
N VAL A 215 -14.47 0.29 -2.68
CA VAL A 215 -15.77 0.08 -2.01
C VAL A 215 -16.43 -1.19 -2.58
N PRO A 216 -16.89 -2.14 -1.73
CA PRO A 216 -17.08 -2.05 -0.26
C PRO A 216 -15.90 -2.53 0.60
N PHE A 217 -14.67 -2.55 0.07
CA PHE A 217 -13.42 -2.88 0.76
C PHE A 217 -13.27 -4.33 1.23
N LEU A 218 -13.96 -5.25 0.54
CA LEU A 218 -13.95 -6.69 0.84
C LEU A 218 -12.79 -7.44 0.16
N GLN A 219 -12.18 -6.84 -0.86
CA GLN A 219 -11.13 -7.48 -1.65
C GLN A 219 -9.94 -6.53 -1.76
N TRP A 220 -8.79 -7.00 -1.30
CA TRP A 220 -7.54 -6.24 -1.33
C TRP A 220 -6.54 -6.93 -2.25
N VAL A 221 -5.80 -6.11 -2.98
CA VAL A 221 -4.63 -6.53 -3.76
C VAL A 221 -3.40 -5.86 -3.17
N LYS A 222 -2.30 -6.59 -3.08
CA LYS A 222 -0.99 -6.03 -2.78
C LYS A 222 -0.41 -5.42 -4.04
N LEU A 223 0.10 -4.20 -3.94
CA LEU A 223 0.75 -3.49 -5.04
C LEU A 223 2.27 -3.61 -4.88
N SER A 224 2.92 -4.05 -5.95
CA SER A 224 4.38 -4.04 -6.09
C SER A 224 4.77 -3.32 -7.39
N PHE A 225 6.01 -2.85 -7.48
CA PHE A 225 6.54 -2.24 -8.70
C PHE A 225 7.51 -3.19 -9.39
N GLU A 226 7.17 -3.61 -10.61
CA GLU A 226 7.97 -4.53 -11.41
C GLU A 226 7.93 -4.08 -12.89
N ASN A 227 9.10 -4.05 -13.54
CA ASN A 227 9.22 -3.76 -14.98
C ASN A 227 8.57 -2.44 -15.44
N GLY A 228 8.59 -1.39 -14.61
CA GLY A 228 8.05 -0.07 -14.96
C GLY A 228 6.54 0.08 -14.76
N ALA A 229 5.87 -0.92 -14.15
CA ALA A 229 4.44 -0.90 -13.89
C ALA A 229 4.12 -1.45 -12.49
N THR A 230 2.88 -1.25 -12.05
CA THR A 230 2.35 -1.94 -10.88
C THR A 230 2.00 -3.37 -11.23
N ARG A 231 2.34 -4.28 -10.32
CA ARG A 231 1.82 -5.65 -10.26
C ARG A 231 0.85 -5.75 -9.11
N GLU A 232 -0.29 -6.40 -9.35
CA GLU A 232 -1.33 -6.64 -8.35
C GLU A 232 -1.34 -8.11 -7.95
N ASP A 233 -1.11 -8.40 -6.67
CA ASP A 233 -1.20 -9.74 -6.11
C ASP A 233 -2.48 -9.85 -5.26
N LYS A 234 -3.41 -10.71 -5.67
CA LYS A 234 -4.68 -10.90 -4.96
C LYS A 234 -4.48 -11.63 -3.64
N LEU A 235 -5.04 -11.10 -2.56
CA LEU A 235 -4.98 -11.73 -1.24
C LEU A 235 -6.09 -12.76 -1.00
N ASN A 236 -7.25 -12.57 -1.63
CA ASN A 236 -8.42 -13.44 -1.52
C ASN A 236 -8.81 -13.94 -2.93
N LYS A 237 -9.17 -15.23 -3.03
CA LYS A 237 -9.76 -15.82 -4.25
C LYS A 237 -11.23 -15.50 -4.38
#